data_AF-A0A5E7IFG2-F1
#
_entry.id   AF-A0A5E7IFG2-F1
#
_cell.length_a   1.000
_cell.length_b   1.000
_cell.length_c   1.000
_cell.angle_alpha   90.00
_cell.angle_beta   90.00
_cell.angle_gamma   90.00
#
_symmetry.space_group_name_H-M   'P 1'
#
loop_
_entity.id
_entity.type
_entity.pdbx_description
1 polymer ?
#
loop_
_entity_poly.entity_id
_entity_poly.type
_entity_poly.pdbx_seq_one_letter_code
_entity_poly.pdbx_strand_id
1 'polypeptide(L)' 'MSAKEPKPIPPHIARLFVGPDGKQLAKTLVKGPSAPPPPKR' A
#
# COMPACT_ATOMS: atom_id res chain seq x y z
N MET A 1 3.68 1.53 21.60
CA MET A 1 4.14 1.16 20.25
C MET A 1 3.64 2.22 19.27
N SER A 2 4.50 3.16 18.86
CA SER A 2 4.11 4.20 17.90
C SER A 2 4.23 3.64 16.48
N ALA A 3 3.11 3.54 15.75
CA ALA A 3 3.12 3.14 14.36
C ALA A 3 3.85 4.22 13.56
N LYS A 4 4.97 3.86 12.93
CA LYS A 4 5.74 4.75 12.07
C LYS A 4 4.81 5.27 10.97
N GLU A 5 4.57 6.58 10.93
CA GLU A 5 3.70 7.17 9.92
C GLU A 5 4.14 6.71 8.52
N PRO A 6 3.18 6.31 7.66
CA PRO A 6 3.50 5.83 6.32
C PRO A 6 4.23 6.94 5.57
N LYS A 7 5.43 6.62 5.08
CA LYS A 7 6.20 7.57 4.27
C LYS A 7 5.35 8.00 3.07
N PRO A 8 5.28 9.31 2.77
CA PRO A 8 4.54 9.79 1.61
C PRO A 8 5.12 9.16 0.33
N ILE A 9 4.24 8.72 -0.56
CA ILE A 9 4.61 8.10 -1.83
C ILE A 9 5.34 9.14 -2.69
N PRO A 10 6.50 8.80 -3.29
CA PRO A 10 7.20 9.71 -4.19
C PRO A 10 6.29 10.20 -5.33
N PRO A 11 6.35 11.49 -5.71
CA PRO A 11 5.40 12.09 -6.65
C PRO A 11 5.39 11.43 -8.03
N HIS A 12 6.52 10.89 -8.49
CA HIS A 12 6.59 10.14 -9.75
C HIS A 12 5.80 8.81 -9.70
N ILE A 13 5.75 8.17 -8.53
CA ILE A 13 5.03 6.91 -8.30
C ILE A 13 3.56 7.19 -8.02
N ALA A 14 3.22 8.33 -7.39
CA ALA A 14 1.84 8.70 -7.08
C ALA A 14 0.93 8.74 -8.31
N ARG A 15 1.44 9.17 -9.47
CA ARG A 15 0.72 9.16 -10.76
C ARG A 15 0.26 7.76 -11.19
N LEU A 16 0.94 6.70 -10.77
CA LEU A 16 0.54 5.33 -11.08
C LEU A 16 -0.70 4.89 -10.28
N PHE A 17 -0.98 5.56 -9.18
CA PHE A 17 -2.09 5.24 -8.27
C PHE A 17 -3.22 6.27 -8.31
N VAL A 18 -3.06 7.35 -9.07
CA VAL A 18 -4.02 8.45 -9.18
C VAL A 18 -4.40 8.64 -10.65
N GLY A 19 -5.68 8.55 -10.95
CA GLY A 19 -6.23 8.71 -12.29
C GLY A 19 -6.19 10.16 -12.77
N PRO A 20 -6.51 10.42 -14.05
CA PRO A 20 -6.56 11.77 -14.60
C PRO A 20 -7.54 12.70 -13.85
N ASP A 21 -8.55 12.10 -13.21
CA ASP A 21 -9.58 12.78 -12.42
C ASP A 21 -9.12 13.14 -10.99
N GLY A 22 -7.87 12.86 -10.63
CA GLY A 22 -7.34 13.04 -9.27
C GLY A 22 -7.82 11.98 -8.27
N LYS A 23 -8.59 10.97 -8.72
CA LYS A 23 -9.08 9.88 -7.87
C LYS A 23 -8.08 8.73 -7.78
N GLN A 24 -8.01 8.09 -6.62
CA GLN A 24 -7.15 6.93 -6.42
C GLN A 24 -7.70 5.73 -7.23
N LEU A 25 -6.92 5.21 -8.17
CA LEU A 25 -7.34 4.12 -9.09
C LEU A 25 -7.48 2.79 -8.36
N ALA A 26 -6.65 2.55 -7.35
CA ALA A 26 -6.71 1.36 -6.51
C ALA A 26 -6.23 1.69 -5.10
N LYS A 27 -6.82 1.03 -4.10
CA LYS A 27 -6.26 1.05 -2.74
C LYS A 27 -4.84 0.56 -2.83
N THR A 28 -3.89 1.35 -2.34
CA THR A 28 -2.50 0.90 -2.24
C THR A 28 -2.49 -0.39 -1.44
N LEU A 29 -1.84 -1.43 -1.97
CA LEU A 29 -1.70 -2.71 -1.30
C LEU A 29 -0.79 -2.49 -0.08
N VAL A 30 -1.40 -2.11 1.04
CA VAL A 30 -0.71 -2.01 2.32
C VAL A 30 -0.36 -3.45 2.69
N LYS A 31 0.94 -3.75 2.72
CA LYS A 31 1.44 -5.06 3.12
C LYS A 31 1.00 -5.27 4.58
N GLY A 32 -0.09 -6.02 4.75
CA GLY A 32 -0.52 -6.47 6.06
C GLY A 32 0.56 -7.33 6.70
N PRO A 33 0.52 -7.55 8.03
CA PRO A 33 1.40 -8.53 8.67
C PRO A 33 1.25 -9.86 7.92
N SER A 34 2.34 -10.33 7.33
CA SER A 34 2.38 -11.60 6.61
C SER A 34 2.15 -12.70 7.64
N ALA A 35 0.94 -13.24 7.71
CA ALA A 35 0.72 -14.48 8.45
C ALA A 35 1.57 -15.59 7.80
N PRO A 36 2.22 -16.46 8.59
CA PRO A 36 2.93 -17.61 8.02
C PRO A 36 1.95 -18.50 7.25
N PRO A 37 2.41 -19.17 6.18
CA PRO A 37 1.56 -20.10 5.42
C PRO A 37 1.04 -21.22 6.35
N PRO A 38 -0.17 -21.76 6.09
CA PRO A 38 -0.71 -22.84 6.90
C PRO A 38 0.22 -24.07 6.83
N PRO A 39 0.37 -24.82 7.94
CA PRO A 39 1.14 -26.06 7.92
C PRO A 39 0.54 -27.05 6.92
N LYS A 40 1.40 -27.67 6.11
CA LYS A 40 1.01 -28.77 5.22
C LYS A 40 0.57 -29.95 6.10
N ARG A 41 -0.61 -30.51 5.82
CA ARG A 41 -1.06 -31.78 6.41
C ARG A 41 -0.35 -32.94 5.73
#